data_AF-A0A2N6CAF4-F1
#
_entry.id   AF-A0A2N6CAF4-F1
#
_cell.length_a   1.000
_cell.length_b   1.000
_cell.length_c   1.000
_cell.angle_alpha   90.00
_cell.angle_beta   90.00
_cell.angle_gamma   90.00
#
_symmetry.space_group_name_H-M   'P 1'
#
loop_
_entity.id
_entity.type
_entity.pdbx_description
1 polymer ?
#
loop_
_entity_poly.entity_id
_entity_poly.type
_entity_poly.pdbx_seq_one_letter_code
_entity_poly.pdbx_strand_id
1 'polypeptide(L)'
;MELSKQSTSERVQKSQHSIGNLLIKDFAKDRITKILHDAGITVQGENDWDILVHDDRFYNRVLLKWSLGFGESYMDGWWDTKALDQLVFKLYTSSVDNKNNNLPSMVDMCKARLINQQSKNRAHKVAHVHYDLGNDMYAMMLGNTMQYTCAYWKQAKTLDAAQVQKLDLICRK
;
A
#
# COMPACT_ATOMS: atom_id res chain seq x y z
N MET A 1 24.49 34.69 -31.35
CA MET A 1 24.86 35.14 -29.99
C MET A 1 23.58 35.57 -29.28
N GLU A 2 22.68 34.62 -29.02
CA GLU A 2 21.40 34.85 -28.35
C GLU A 2 21.29 33.88 -27.17
N LEU A 3 22.02 34.19 -26.11
CA LEU A 3 21.78 33.62 -24.79
C LEU A 3 21.90 34.81 -23.83
N SER A 4 20.93 34.91 -22.92
CA SER A 4 20.89 35.82 -21.76
C SER A 4 19.93 37.01 -21.87
N LYS A 5 18.62 36.76 -21.81
CA LYS A 5 17.64 37.61 -21.09
C LYS A 5 16.46 36.76 -20.58
N GLN A 6 16.72 35.81 -19.68
CA GLN A 6 15.63 35.36 -18.78
C GLN A 6 15.46 36.42 -17.69
N SER A 7 14.25 36.98 -17.58
CA SER A 7 13.88 38.02 -16.63
C SER A 7 14.16 37.60 -15.19
N THR A 8 14.78 38.49 -14.41
CA THR A 8 15.11 38.29 -12.99
C THR A 8 13.90 37.84 -12.15
N SER A 9 12.69 38.24 -12.55
CA SER A 9 11.42 37.83 -11.92
C SER A 9 11.11 36.33 -12.11
N GLU A 10 11.37 35.77 -13.30
CA GLU A 10 11.16 34.34 -13.57
C GLU A 10 12.17 33.45 -12.81
N ARG A 11 13.41 33.93 -12.63
CA ARG A 11 14.42 33.23 -11.83
C ARG A 11 14.08 33.19 -10.35
N VAL A 12 13.57 34.30 -9.80
CA VAL A 12 13.15 34.36 -8.39
C VAL A 12 11.93 33.46 -8.14
N GLN A 13 10.97 33.42 -9.06
CA GLN A 13 9.76 32.59 -8.92
C GLN A 13 10.06 31.09 -9.10
N LYS A 14 10.94 30.71 -10.04
CA LYS A 14 11.44 29.32 -10.16
C LYS A 14 12.26 28.90 -8.95
N SER A 15 13.07 29.80 -8.40
CA SER A 15 13.86 29.56 -7.18
C SER A 15 12.97 29.32 -5.96
N GLN A 16 11.99 30.19 -5.70
CA GLN A 16 11.05 30.02 -4.58
C GLN A 16 10.20 28.74 -4.71
N HIS A 17 9.74 28.42 -5.92
CA HIS A 17 9.01 27.17 -6.17
C HIS A 17 9.89 25.92 -5.98
N SER A 18 11.17 26.00 -6.36
CA SER A 18 12.14 24.92 -6.13
C SER A 18 12.45 24.71 -4.65
N ILE A 19 12.57 25.79 -3.88
CA ILE A 19 12.82 25.73 -2.42
C ILE A 19 11.60 25.16 -1.69
N GLY A 20 10.39 25.59 -2.04
CA GLY A 20 9.15 25.04 -1.48
C GLY A 20 8.99 23.54 -1.75
N ASN A 21 9.29 23.11 -2.98
CA ASN A 21 9.26 21.68 -3.33
C ASN A 21 10.33 20.86 -2.61
N LEU A 22 11.49 21.45 -2.32
CA LEU A 22 12.56 20.78 -1.58
C LEU A 22 12.16 20.59 -0.10
N LEU A 23 11.68 21.66 0.55
CA LEU A 23 11.23 21.61 1.95
C LEU A 23 10.09 20.62 2.18
N ILE A 24 9.14 20.54 1.24
CA ILE A 24 8.03 19.58 1.32
C ILE A 24 8.54 18.14 1.16
N LYS A 25 9.50 17.90 0.26
CA LYS A 25 10.13 16.58 0.07
C LYS A 25 10.85 16.13 1.33
N ASP A 26 11.64 17.01 1.94
CA ASP A 26 12.40 16.70 3.16
C ASP A 26 11.43 16.38 4.32
N PHE A 27 10.39 17.19 4.50
CA PHE A 27 9.36 16.92 5.50
C PHE A 27 8.66 15.57 5.29
N ALA A 28 8.24 15.25 4.06
CA ALA A 28 7.58 13.99 3.78
C ALA A 28 8.50 12.80 4.04
N LYS A 29 9.77 12.90 3.62
CA LYS A 29 10.79 11.88 3.83
C LYS A 29 11.01 11.61 5.31
N ASP A 30 11.20 12.65 6.11
CA ASP A 30 11.41 12.53 7.56
C ASP A 30 10.19 11.91 8.25
N ARG A 31 8.98 12.36 7.90
CA ARG A 31 7.75 11.88 8.54
C ARG A 31 7.48 10.41 8.23
N ILE A 32 7.60 10.01 6.96
CA ILE A 32 7.37 8.62 6.56
C ILE A 32 8.47 7.70 7.09
N THR A 33 9.74 8.13 7.04
CA THR A 33 10.86 7.35 7.62
C THR A 33 10.66 7.14 9.11
N LYS A 34 10.20 8.16 9.85
CA LYS A 34 9.88 8.03 11.26
C LYS A 34 8.74 7.03 11.52
N ILE A 35 7.65 7.10 10.75
CA ILE A 35 6.52 6.16 10.89
C ILE A 35 6.98 4.71 10.67
N LEU A 36 7.79 4.48 9.65
CA LEU A 36 8.36 3.16 9.36
C LEU A 36 9.30 2.70 10.49
N HIS A 37 10.17 3.59 10.96
CA HIS A 37 11.09 3.30 12.05
C HIS A 37 10.34 2.95 13.36
N ASP A 38 9.27 3.68 13.68
CA ASP A 38 8.42 3.41 14.85
C ASP A 38 7.72 2.03 14.73
N ALA A 39 7.57 1.49 13.52
CA ALA A 39 7.12 0.12 13.25
C ALA A 39 8.26 -0.92 13.21
N GLY A 40 9.50 -0.53 13.50
CA GLY A 40 10.68 -1.38 13.41
C GLY A 40 11.08 -1.73 11.98
N ILE A 41 10.83 -0.82 11.04
CA ILE A 41 11.18 -0.93 9.62
C ILE A 41 12.17 0.18 9.27
N THR A 42 13.32 -0.18 8.74
CA THR A 42 14.37 0.76 8.35
C THR A 42 14.32 0.99 6.84
N VAL A 43 14.44 2.25 6.42
CA VAL A 43 14.60 2.60 5.01
C VAL A 43 16.04 2.34 4.60
N GLN A 44 16.25 1.61 3.49
CA GLN A 44 17.56 1.10 3.08
C GLN A 44 18.20 0.22 4.16
N GLY A 45 17.39 -0.52 4.92
CA GLY A 45 17.86 -1.45 5.94
C GLY A 45 18.27 -2.82 5.39
N GLU A 46 18.90 -3.62 6.24
CA GLU A 46 19.43 -4.94 5.86
C GLU A 46 18.47 -6.11 6.13
N ASN A 47 17.43 -5.90 6.97
CA ASN A 47 16.48 -6.96 7.28
C ASN A 47 15.60 -7.28 6.07
N ASP A 48 15.08 -8.51 6.01
CA ASP A 48 14.26 -8.92 4.86
C ASP A 48 12.95 -8.14 4.72
N TRP A 49 12.41 -7.62 5.83
CA TRP A 49 11.20 -6.78 5.85
C TRP A 49 11.48 -5.28 5.72
N ASP A 50 12.75 -4.87 5.61
CA ASP A 50 13.10 -3.47 5.43
C ASP A 50 12.76 -3.03 4.00
N ILE A 51 12.55 -1.72 3.84
CA ILE A 51 12.11 -1.12 2.57
C ILE A 51 13.30 -0.54 1.82
N LEU A 52 13.46 -0.90 0.55
CA LEU A 52 14.43 -0.29 -0.36
C LEU A 52 13.71 0.72 -1.24
N VAL A 53 13.98 2.02 -1.04
CA VAL A 53 13.34 3.10 -1.80
C VAL A 53 14.23 3.48 -2.97
N HIS A 54 13.73 3.25 -4.18
CA HIS A 54 14.42 3.55 -5.43
C HIS A 54 14.05 4.94 -5.98
N ASP A 55 12.91 5.49 -5.55
CA ASP A 55 12.40 6.80 -6.00
C ASP A 55 11.81 7.64 -4.85
N ASP A 56 12.40 8.81 -4.59
CA ASP A 56 11.96 9.73 -3.51
C ASP A 56 10.52 10.28 -3.69
N ARG A 57 9.90 10.17 -4.89
CA ARG A 57 8.48 10.50 -5.07
C ARG A 57 7.56 9.63 -4.20
N PHE A 58 8.05 8.46 -3.77
CA PHE A 58 7.44 7.59 -2.78
C PHE A 58 6.93 8.37 -1.56
N TYR A 59 7.80 9.14 -0.91
CA TYR A 59 7.46 9.77 0.38
C TYR A 59 6.28 10.72 0.28
N ASN A 60 6.27 11.59 -0.74
CA ASN A 60 5.16 12.51 -0.97
C ASN A 60 3.87 11.76 -1.33
N ARG A 61 3.95 10.68 -2.12
CA ARG A 61 2.76 9.91 -2.50
C ARG A 61 2.15 9.18 -1.30
N VAL A 62 2.99 8.58 -0.45
CA VAL A 62 2.54 7.93 0.78
C VAL A 62 1.96 8.95 1.75
N LEU A 63 2.59 10.12 1.93
CA LEU A 63 2.05 11.15 2.81
C LEU A 63 0.67 11.64 2.35
N LEU A 64 0.44 11.76 1.04
CA LEU A 64 -0.82 12.28 0.49
C LEU A 64 -1.93 11.22 0.36
N LYS A 65 -1.58 9.97 0.07
CA LYS A 65 -2.54 8.89 -0.23
C LYS A 65 -2.51 7.74 0.80
N TRP A 66 -1.67 7.81 1.83
CA TRP A 66 -1.50 6.78 2.86
C TRP A 66 -1.32 5.37 2.27
N SER A 67 -2.13 4.40 2.70
CA SER A 67 -2.04 2.99 2.30
C SER A 67 -2.20 2.79 0.79
N LEU A 68 -3.03 3.60 0.13
CA LEU A 68 -3.18 3.54 -1.32
C LEU A 68 -1.89 4.01 -2.02
N GLY A 69 -1.29 5.11 -1.55
CA GLY A 69 -0.03 5.61 -2.09
C GLY A 69 1.12 4.63 -1.88
N PHE A 70 1.13 3.95 -0.73
CA PHE A 70 2.10 2.92 -0.39
C PHE A 70 1.99 1.71 -1.34
N GLY A 71 0.78 1.18 -1.53
CA GLY A 71 0.54 0.05 -2.44
C GLY A 71 0.77 0.38 -3.91
N GLU A 72 0.27 1.53 -4.39
CA GLU A 72 0.47 1.92 -5.79
C GLU A 72 1.96 2.18 -6.11
N SER A 73 2.73 2.76 -5.18
CA SER A 73 4.17 2.98 -5.40
C SER A 73 5.00 1.69 -5.38
N TYR A 74 4.53 0.65 -4.67
CA TYR A 74 5.11 -0.70 -4.78
C TYR A 74 4.86 -1.28 -6.18
N MET A 75 3.62 -1.17 -6.67
CA MET A 75 3.26 -1.62 -8.03
C MET A 75 4.04 -0.87 -9.11
N ASP A 76 4.33 0.42 -8.90
CA ASP A 76 5.13 1.26 -9.80
C ASP A 76 6.65 1.02 -9.66
N GLY A 77 7.09 0.15 -8.75
CA GLY A 77 8.51 -0.19 -8.54
C GLY A 77 9.34 0.92 -7.88
N TRP A 78 8.70 1.88 -7.20
CA TRP A 78 9.40 2.97 -6.51
C TRP A 78 10.07 2.51 -5.23
N TRP A 79 9.64 1.37 -4.69
CA TRP A 79 10.26 0.69 -3.58
C TRP A 79 9.93 -0.80 -3.62
N ASP A 80 10.76 -1.61 -2.99
CA ASP A 80 10.53 -3.04 -2.77
C ASP A 80 11.03 -3.52 -1.40
N THR A 81 10.82 -4.81 -1.11
CA THR A 81 11.26 -5.49 0.11
C THR A 81 11.35 -6.99 -0.19
N LYS A 82 12.15 -7.74 0.59
CA LYS A 82 12.30 -9.19 0.39
C LYS A 82 11.17 -9.99 1.03
N ALA A 83 10.56 -9.47 2.09
CA ALA A 83 9.50 -10.12 2.87
C ALA A 83 8.32 -9.17 3.10
N LEU A 84 7.47 -9.01 2.07
CA LEU A 84 6.32 -8.09 2.10
C LEU A 84 5.29 -8.46 3.19
N ASP A 85 5.10 -9.76 3.45
CA ASP A 85 4.24 -10.28 4.49
C ASP A 85 4.71 -9.85 5.89
N GLN A 86 6.01 -9.93 6.15
CA GLN A 86 6.62 -9.51 7.42
C GLN A 86 6.56 -7.98 7.60
N LEU A 87 6.78 -7.22 6.52
CA LEU A 87 6.63 -5.76 6.52
C LEU A 87 5.19 -5.37 6.91
N VAL A 88 4.19 -5.94 6.23
CA VAL A 88 2.78 -5.62 6.48
C VAL A 88 2.35 -6.06 7.88
N PHE A 89 2.83 -7.21 8.36
CA PHE A 89 2.61 -7.65 9.74
C PHE A 89 3.11 -6.63 10.75
N LYS A 90 4.36 -6.15 10.60
CA LYS A 90 4.96 -5.14 11.48
C LYS A 90 4.20 -3.80 11.48
N LEU A 91 3.80 -3.32 10.30
CA LEU A 91 2.98 -2.12 10.18
C LEU A 91 1.62 -2.28 10.88
N TYR A 92 1.01 -3.45 10.77
CA TYR A 92 -0.28 -3.72 11.39
C TYR A 92 -0.16 -3.82 12.91
N THR A 93 0.82 -4.55 13.44
CA THR A 93 1.02 -4.69 14.89
C THR A 93 1.41 -3.39 15.55
N SER A 94 2.31 -2.59 14.95
CA SER A 94 2.68 -1.28 15.50
C SER A 94 1.52 -0.28 15.52
N SER A 95 0.57 -0.41 14.58
CA SER A 95 -0.66 0.39 14.55
C SER A 95 -1.64 -0.01 15.65
N VAL A 96 -1.70 -1.30 15.98
CA VAL A 96 -2.54 -1.82 17.08
C VAL A 96 -1.99 -1.44 18.45
N ASP A 97 -0.68 -1.37 18.60
CA ASP A 97 -0.02 -0.94 19.85
C ASP A 97 -0.11 0.57 20.05
N ASN A 98 -0.13 1.36 18.96
CA ASN A 98 -0.35 2.81 18.97
C ASN A 98 -1.84 3.24 19.10
N LYS A 99 -2.67 2.43 19.78
CA LYS A 99 -4.11 2.65 20.02
C LYS A 99 -4.49 3.99 20.68
N ASN A 100 -3.53 4.83 21.05
CA ASN A 100 -3.79 6.20 21.51
C ASN A 100 -3.94 7.25 20.40
N ASN A 101 -3.76 6.89 19.11
CA ASN A 101 -4.05 7.78 17.99
C ASN A 101 -5.27 7.30 17.17
N ASN A 102 -6.39 7.07 17.85
CA ASN A 102 -7.70 7.08 17.21
C ASN A 102 -8.06 8.51 16.81
N LEU A 103 -7.58 8.97 15.66
CA LEU A 103 -8.43 9.77 14.81
C LEU A 103 -8.67 8.99 13.52
N PRO A 104 -9.86 8.39 13.34
CA PRO A 104 -10.43 8.38 12.00
C PRO A 104 -10.43 9.85 11.58
N SER A 105 -9.72 10.18 10.49
CA SER A 105 -9.67 11.57 10.06
C SER A 105 -11.13 12.05 9.92
N MET A 106 -11.47 13.21 10.52
CA MET A 106 -12.80 13.79 10.35
C MET A 106 -13.17 13.91 8.85
N VAL A 107 -12.14 13.99 7.99
CA VAL A 107 -12.22 13.98 6.54
C VAL A 107 -12.79 12.68 5.98
N ASP A 108 -12.39 11.50 6.47
CA ASP A 108 -12.91 10.20 6.00
C ASP A 108 -14.37 10.00 6.41
N MET A 109 -14.72 10.42 7.64
CA MET A 109 -16.11 10.41 8.12
C MET A 109 -16.99 11.40 7.34
N CYS A 110 -16.46 12.58 7.00
CA CYS A 110 -17.15 13.56 6.15
C CYS A 110 -17.33 13.05 4.71
N LYS A 111 -16.30 12.44 4.11
CA LYS A 111 -16.38 11.85 2.76
C LYS A 111 -17.38 10.69 2.70
N ALA A 112 -17.39 9.82 3.72
CA ALA A 112 -18.31 8.69 3.79
C ALA A 112 -19.77 9.12 3.93
N ARG A 113 -20.04 10.25 4.62
CA ARG A 113 -21.40 10.81 4.74
C ARG A 113 -21.87 11.61 3.53
N LEU A 114 -20.96 12.26 2.81
CA LEU A 114 -21.29 13.15 1.69
C LEU A 114 -21.27 12.45 0.33
N ILE A 115 -20.59 11.30 0.21
CA ILE A 115 -20.41 10.60 -1.07
C ILE A 115 -20.90 9.17 -0.92
N ASN A 116 -22.06 8.86 -1.50
CA ASN A 116 -22.47 7.47 -1.70
C ASN A 116 -21.55 6.83 -2.74
N GLN A 117 -20.63 5.99 -2.28
CA GLN A 117 -19.68 5.30 -3.15
C GLN A 117 -20.32 4.16 -3.97
N GLN A 118 -21.57 3.80 -3.68
CA GLN A 118 -22.34 2.73 -4.32
C GLN A 118 -23.28 3.28 -5.41
N SER A 119 -22.75 4.04 -6.38
CA SER A 119 -23.54 4.45 -7.56
C SER A 119 -23.40 3.44 -8.70
N LYS A 120 -24.51 3.11 -9.38
CA LYS A 120 -24.53 2.14 -10.48
C LYS A 120 -23.53 2.46 -11.60
N ASN A 121 -23.34 3.74 -11.90
CA ASN A 121 -22.38 4.19 -12.92
C ASN A 121 -20.92 3.93 -12.53
N ARG A 122 -20.58 4.03 -11.23
CA ARG A 122 -19.24 3.72 -10.73
C ARG A 122 -19.03 2.20 -10.64
N ALA A 123 -20.07 1.43 -10.32
CA ALA A 123 -20.04 -0.02 -10.32
C ALA A 123 -19.70 -0.58 -11.72
N HIS A 124 -20.24 0.00 -12.81
CA HIS A 124 -19.90 -0.42 -14.17
C HIS A 124 -18.44 -0.13 -14.55
N LYS A 125 -17.89 1.02 -14.10
CA LYS A 125 -16.48 1.38 -14.32
C LYS A 125 -15.53 0.49 -13.51
N VAL A 126 -15.91 0.12 -12.29
CA VAL A 126 -15.17 -0.87 -11.48
C VAL A 126 -15.26 -2.26 -12.12
N ALA A 127 -16.44 -2.63 -12.63
CA ALA A 127 -16.69 -3.88 -13.33
C ALA A 127 -15.83 -4.08 -14.60
N HIS A 128 -15.66 -3.02 -15.39
CA HIS A 128 -14.85 -3.08 -16.62
C HIS A 128 -13.33 -3.09 -16.39
N VAL A 129 -12.88 -2.72 -15.20
CA VAL A 129 -11.45 -2.83 -14.81
C VAL A 129 -11.18 -4.23 -14.21
N HIS A 130 -12.17 -5.12 -14.14
CA HIS A 130 -11.99 -6.42 -13.51
C HIS A 130 -11.23 -7.41 -14.38
N TYR A 131 -10.20 -7.95 -13.73
CA TYR A 131 -9.46 -9.17 -13.95
C TYR A 131 -10.13 -10.16 -14.90
N ASP A 132 -9.71 -10.13 -16.16
CA ASP A 132 -9.77 -11.29 -17.06
C ASP A 132 -8.70 -12.32 -16.64
N LEU A 133 -8.68 -12.66 -15.35
CA LEU A 133 -7.85 -13.72 -14.81
C LEU A 133 -8.66 -15.00 -15.01
N GLY A 134 -8.31 -15.74 -16.06
CA GLY A 134 -8.94 -17.02 -16.37
C GLY A 134 -8.79 -18.03 -15.24
N ASN A 135 -9.60 -19.10 -15.30
CA ASN A 135 -9.61 -20.15 -14.29
C ASN A 135 -8.24 -20.83 -14.10
N ASP A 136 -7.37 -20.76 -15.11
CA ASP A 136 -6.02 -21.33 -15.08
C ASP A 136 -5.14 -20.70 -13.99
N MET A 137 -5.22 -19.38 -13.82
CA MET A 137 -4.49 -18.70 -12.74
C MET A 137 -4.99 -19.18 -11.37
N TYR A 138 -6.30 -19.28 -11.20
CA TYR A 138 -6.89 -19.76 -9.95
C TYR A 138 -6.55 -21.23 -9.68
N ALA A 139 -6.52 -22.08 -10.71
CA ALA A 139 -6.13 -23.48 -10.55
C ALA A 139 -4.67 -23.61 -10.07
N MET A 140 -3.75 -22.80 -10.61
CA MET A 140 -2.36 -22.79 -10.14
C MET A 140 -2.21 -22.29 -8.71
N MET A 141 -3.04 -21.35 -8.27
CA MET A 141 -2.97 -20.76 -6.92
C MET A 141 -3.72 -21.57 -5.86
N LEU A 142 -4.90 -22.10 -6.17
CA LEU A 142 -5.85 -22.67 -5.22
C LEU A 142 -5.76 -24.20 -5.06
N GLY A 143 -5.09 -24.87 -5.99
CA GLY A 143 -5.00 -26.33 -6.02
C GLY A 143 -6.31 -27.01 -6.44
N ASN A 144 -6.42 -28.31 -6.17
CA ASN A 144 -7.46 -29.17 -6.73
C ASN A 144 -8.87 -28.82 -6.24
N THR A 145 -8.97 -28.25 -5.04
CA THR A 145 -10.28 -27.94 -4.42
C THR A 145 -10.90 -26.65 -4.93
N MET A 146 -10.12 -25.80 -5.62
CA MET A 146 -10.54 -24.45 -6.09
C MET A 146 -11.15 -23.58 -4.98
N GLN A 147 -10.79 -23.82 -3.72
CA GLN A 147 -11.35 -23.12 -2.57
C GLN A 147 -10.64 -21.79 -2.36
N TYR A 148 -11.27 -20.67 -2.77
CA TYR A 148 -10.75 -19.33 -2.48
C TYR A 148 -11.20 -18.82 -1.10
N THR A 149 -10.93 -19.63 -0.07
CA THR A 149 -11.27 -19.35 1.34
C THR A 149 -10.21 -19.94 2.25
N CYS A 150 -10.14 -19.48 3.51
CA CYS A 150 -9.18 -19.97 4.49
C CYS A 150 -9.25 -21.49 4.65
N ALA A 151 -8.10 -22.16 4.60
CA ALA A 151 -7.97 -23.60 4.88
C ALA A 151 -7.82 -23.88 6.39
N TYR A 152 -7.90 -25.16 6.77
CA TYR A 152 -7.71 -25.60 8.16
C TYR A 152 -6.42 -26.41 8.32
N TRP A 153 -5.45 -25.87 9.06
CA TRP A 153 -4.06 -26.35 9.07
C TRP A 153 -3.69 -27.22 10.29
N LYS A 154 -4.66 -27.76 11.04
CA LYS A 154 -4.36 -28.45 12.31
C LYS A 154 -3.46 -29.69 12.14
N GLN A 155 -3.67 -30.49 11.09
CA GLN A 155 -2.81 -31.66 10.80
C GLN A 155 -2.32 -31.70 9.35
N ALA A 156 -2.77 -30.78 8.50
CA ALA A 156 -2.41 -30.76 7.10
C ALA A 156 -0.99 -30.22 6.88
N LYS A 157 -0.28 -30.79 5.90
CA LYS A 157 1.03 -30.32 5.42
C LYS A 157 0.97 -29.73 3.99
N THR A 158 -0.18 -29.84 3.33
CA THR A 158 -0.41 -29.36 1.97
C THR A 158 -1.73 -28.57 1.92
N LEU A 159 -1.84 -27.64 0.97
CA LEU A 159 -3.03 -26.82 0.78
C LEU A 159 -4.28 -27.68 0.52
N ASP A 160 -4.18 -28.68 -0.36
CA ASP A 160 -5.31 -29.56 -0.68
C ASP A 160 -5.80 -30.34 0.54
N ALA A 161 -4.87 -30.88 1.34
CA ALA A 161 -5.22 -31.58 2.57
C ALA A 161 -5.89 -30.64 3.58
N ALA A 162 -5.39 -29.40 3.70
CA ALA A 162 -5.94 -28.39 4.62
C ALA A 162 -7.36 -27.95 4.20
N GLN A 163 -7.62 -27.88 2.89
CA GLN A 163 -8.95 -27.56 2.36
C GLN A 163 -9.93 -28.71 2.56
N VAL A 164 -9.51 -29.95 2.35
CA VAL A 164 -10.36 -31.13 2.64
C VAL A 164 -10.70 -31.22 4.12
N GLN A 165 -9.71 -31.01 5.02
CA GLN A 165 -9.95 -31.01 6.46
C GLN A 165 -10.91 -29.88 6.89
N LYS A 166 -10.83 -28.70 6.25
CA LYS A 166 -11.79 -27.60 6.48
C LYS A 166 -13.20 -28.01 6.10
N LEU A 167 -13.40 -28.60 4.91
CA LEU A 167 -14.72 -29.00 4.44
C LEU A 167 -15.35 -30.06 5.35
N ASP A 168 -14.57 -31.07 5.73
CA ASP A 168 -15.01 -32.10 6.66
C ASP A 168 -15.30 -31.55 8.07
N LEU A 169 -14.50 -30.59 8.57
CA LEU A 169 -14.81 -29.88 9.82
C LEU A 169 -16.14 -29.13 9.75
N ILE A 170 -16.45 -28.49 8.61
CA ILE A 170 -17.72 -27.79 8.41
C ILE A 170 -18.89 -28.78 8.40
N CYS A 171 -18.75 -29.92 7.72
CA CYS A 171 -19.81 -30.94 7.66
C CYS A 171 -20.10 -31.62 9.01
N ARG A 172 -19.12 -31.66 9.92
CA ARG A 172 -19.27 -32.27 11.25
C ARG A 172 -19.85 -31.31 12.32
N LYS A 173 -20.04 -30.04 11.99
CA LYS A 173 -20.68 -29.05 12.87
C LYS A 173 -22.18 -29.02 12.64
#